data_AF-X0ZLH4-F1
#
_entry.id   AF-X0ZLH4-F1
#
_cell.length_a   1.000
_cell.length_b   1.000
_cell.length_c   1.000
_cell.angle_alpha   90.00
_cell.angle_beta   90.00
_cell.angle_gamma   90.00
#
_symmetry.space_group_name_H-M   'P 1'
#
loop_
_entity.id
_entity.type
_entity.pdbx_description
1 polymer ?
#
loop_
_entity_poly.entity_id
_entity_poly.type
_entity_poly.pdbx_seq_one_letter_code
_entity_poly.pdbx_strand_id
1 'polypeptide(L)'
;MESPEYIKTSMAAAMTLGLKQGRFYRNAKLYCINLLLTYGDGCSARCAYCGLNRVRPGKYEKKSFIRVDWPIYSTYEVVKRMVERKDEIKRVCISMITHRSAKEDLITVTKIIKEG
;
A
#
# COMPACT_ATOMS: atom_id res chain seq x y z
N MET A 1 -2.91 10.55 7.72
CA MET A 1 -2.62 10.15 6.32
C MET A 1 -3.43 8.91 6.05
N GLU A 2 -4.60 9.08 5.43
CA GLU A 2 -5.58 8.02 5.22
C GLU A 2 -5.90 7.90 3.74
N SER A 3 -6.46 6.75 3.36
CA SER A 3 -7.00 6.53 2.03
C SER A 3 -8.34 7.27 1.87
N PRO A 4 -8.66 7.75 0.64
CA PRO A 4 -7.97 7.48 -0.63
C PRO A 4 -6.81 8.43 -0.97
N GLU A 5 -6.61 9.55 -0.25
CA GLU A 5 -5.60 10.57 -0.58
C GLU A 5 -4.17 10.04 -0.39
N TYR A 6 -3.99 9.14 0.57
CA TYR A 6 -2.72 8.49 0.87
C TYR A 6 -2.85 6.97 0.80
N ILE A 7 -1.76 6.32 0.39
CA ILE A 7 -1.68 4.88 0.28
C ILE A 7 -0.37 4.35 0.86
N LYS A 8 -0.43 3.20 1.53
CA LYS A 8 0.77 2.49 1.94
C LYS A 8 1.33 1.76 0.73
N THR A 9 2.62 1.95 0.50
CA THR A 9 3.35 1.35 -0.61
C THR A 9 4.40 0.41 -0.05
N SER A 10 4.42 -0.85 -0.49
CA SER A 10 5.47 -1.78 -0.06
C SER A 10 6.87 -1.23 -0.35
N MET A 11 7.86 -1.48 0.52
CA MET A 11 9.24 -0.97 0.35
C MET A 11 9.80 -1.21 -1.06
N ALA A 12 9.62 -2.41 -1.60
CA ALA A 12 10.08 -2.77 -2.93
C ALA A 12 9.38 -1.95 -4.04
N ALA A 13 8.08 -1.70 -3.91
CA ALA A 13 7.35 -0.83 -4.84
C ALA A 13 7.82 0.62 -4.72
N ALA A 14 8.04 1.13 -3.51
CA ALA A 14 8.57 2.48 -3.30
C ALA A 14 9.96 2.65 -3.93
N MET A 15 10.82 1.63 -3.85
CA MET A 15 12.12 1.62 -4.54
C MET A 15 11.98 1.61 -6.06
N THR A 16 11.11 0.75 -6.59
CA THR A 16 10.84 0.63 -8.04
C THR A 16 10.30 1.93 -8.63
N LEU A 17 9.41 2.61 -7.90
CA LEU A 17 8.84 3.89 -8.28
C LEU A 17 9.78 5.08 -8.05
N GLY A 18 10.99 4.86 -7.50
CA GLY A 18 11.96 5.90 -7.18
C GLY A 18 11.52 6.83 -6.04
N LEU A 19 10.61 6.39 -5.18
CA LEU A 19 10.12 7.12 -3.99
C LEU A 19 11.00 6.86 -2.76
N LYS A 20 11.76 5.77 -2.78
CA LYS A 20 12.72 5.40 -1.73
C LYS A 20 14.02 4.97 -2.39
N GLN A 21 15.15 5.44 -1.85
CA GLN A 21 16.45 4.98 -2.31
C GLN A 21 16.70 3.53 -1.88
N GLY A 22 17.28 2.73 -2.77
CA GLY A 22 17.65 1.35 -2.52
C GLY A 22 18.06 0.65 -3.81
N ARG A 23 18.52 -0.60 -3.69
CA ARG A 23 18.86 -1.44 -4.84
C ARG A 23 18.33 -2.85 -4.63
N PHE A 24 17.90 -3.48 -5.70
CA PHE A 24 17.58 -4.90 -5.70
C PHE A 24 18.85 -5.72 -5.90
N TYR A 25 18.96 -6.83 -5.18
CA TYR A 25 20.08 -7.76 -5.34
C TYR A 25 20.10 -8.31 -6.77
N ARG A 26 21.29 -8.33 -7.39
CA ARG A 26 21.52 -8.80 -8.77
C ARG A 26 20.62 -8.14 -9.83
N ASN A 27 20.31 -6.85 -9.66
CA ASN A 27 19.45 -6.10 -10.59
C ASN A 27 18.06 -6.74 -10.80
N ALA A 28 17.55 -7.47 -9.80
CA ALA A 28 16.18 -7.96 -9.85
C ALA A 28 15.18 -6.80 -10.01
N LYS A 29 14.08 -7.04 -10.72
CA LYS A 29 13.05 -6.03 -10.97
C LYS A 29 11.72 -6.48 -10.37
N LEU A 30 11.01 -5.56 -9.74
CA LEU A 30 9.65 -5.78 -9.27
C LEU A 30 8.67 -5.32 -10.35
N TYR A 31 7.98 -6.26 -10.97
CA TYR A 31 6.97 -5.97 -12.00
C TYR A 31 5.56 -5.75 -11.43
N CYS A 32 5.36 -5.99 -10.13
CA CYS A 32 4.07 -5.90 -9.45
C CYS A 32 4.12 -4.88 -8.31
N ILE A 33 3.34 -3.81 -8.44
CA ILE A 33 3.21 -2.77 -7.42
C ILE A 33 2.20 -3.23 -6.37
N ASN A 34 2.64 -3.38 -5.12
CA ASN A 34 1.77 -3.73 -3.99
C ASN A 34 1.45 -2.50 -3.15
N LEU A 35 0.16 -2.20 -3.05
CA LEU A 35 -0.43 -1.07 -2.34
C LEU A 35 -1.39 -1.57 -1.26
N LEU A 36 -1.55 -0.81 -0.19
CA LEU A 36 -2.42 -1.13 0.93
C LEU A 36 -3.16 0.12 1.39
N LEU A 37 -4.49 0.05 1.47
CA LEU A 37 -5.29 1.12 2.05
C LEU A 37 -4.95 1.32 3.53
N THR A 38 -4.99 2.57 3.99
CA THR A 38 -4.54 2.93 5.33
C THR A 38 -5.54 3.82 6.05
N TYR A 39 -5.78 3.49 7.32
CA TYR A 39 -6.72 4.14 8.22
C TYR A 39 -6.08 4.23 9.60
N GLY A 40 -6.25 5.36 10.28
CA GLY A 40 -5.65 5.64 11.58
C GLY A 40 -6.32 4.87 12.73
N ASP A 41 -7.62 4.62 12.62
CA ASP A 41 -8.38 3.79 13.55
C ASP A 41 -8.14 2.27 13.33
N GLY A 42 -7.63 1.91 12.16
CA GLY A 42 -7.15 0.59 11.83
C GLY A 42 -8.25 -0.40 11.45
N CYS A 43 -7.98 -1.70 11.65
CA CYS A 43 -8.87 -2.76 11.18
C CYS A 43 -10.01 -3.01 12.20
N SER A 44 -11.25 -3.05 11.71
CA SER A 44 -12.43 -3.37 12.54
C SER A 44 -12.54 -4.85 12.90
N ALA A 45 -11.91 -5.73 12.12
CA ALA A 45 -12.01 -7.19 12.25
C ALA A 45 -11.17 -7.76 13.40
N ARG A 46 -11.51 -9.01 13.78
CA ARG A 46 -10.88 -9.75 14.88
C ARG A 46 -10.40 -11.14 14.46
N CYS A 47 -9.85 -11.25 13.25
CA CYS A 47 -9.40 -12.54 12.72
C CYS A 47 -8.34 -13.17 13.64
N ALA A 48 -8.52 -14.44 14.00
CA ALA A 48 -7.69 -15.14 14.98
C ALA A 48 -6.20 -15.22 14.58
N TYR A 49 -5.93 -15.26 13.28
CA TYR A 49 -4.58 -15.40 12.72
C TYR A 49 -3.91 -14.06 12.35
N CYS A 50 -4.64 -12.94 12.42
CA CYS A 50 -4.16 -11.68 11.82
C CYS A 50 -3.42 -10.81 12.84
N GLY A 51 -2.24 -10.31 12.46
CA GLY A 51 -1.45 -9.39 13.28
C GLY A 51 -2.12 -8.03 13.47
N LEU A 52 -3.05 -7.67 12.58
CA LEU A 52 -3.83 -6.43 12.60
C LEU A 52 -5.11 -6.54 13.43
N ASN A 53 -5.34 -7.67 14.10
CA ASN A 53 -6.55 -7.92 14.87
C ASN A 53 -6.83 -6.79 15.88
N ARG A 54 -8.05 -6.24 15.85
CA ARG A 54 -8.48 -5.11 16.69
C ARG A 54 -8.23 -5.33 18.19
N VAL A 55 -8.46 -6.55 18.69
CA VAL A 55 -8.34 -6.85 20.13
C VAL A 55 -6.91 -7.14 20.58
N ARG A 56 -5.95 -7.25 19.65
CA ARG A 56 -4.54 -7.40 20.01
C ARG A 56 -4.10 -6.15 20.79
N PRO A 57 -3.36 -6.26 21.91
CA PRO A 57 -2.89 -5.09 22.66
C PRO A 57 -1.88 -4.26 21.87
N GLY A 58 -1.73 -2.99 22.25
CA GLY A 58 -0.78 -2.03 21.64
C GLY A 58 -1.42 -1.03 20.66
N LYS A 59 -0.60 -0.13 20.11
CA LYS A 59 -1.02 0.85 19.10
C LYS A 59 -1.12 0.20 17.72
N TYR A 60 -2.09 0.60 16.90
CA TYR A 60 -2.33 -0.03 15.59
C TYR A 60 -1.12 0.03 14.66
N GLU A 61 -0.34 1.12 14.68
CA GLU A 61 0.84 1.28 13.84
C GLU A 61 1.94 0.26 14.17
N LYS A 62 1.92 -0.29 15.40
CA LYS A 62 2.84 -1.34 15.86
C LYS A 62 2.27 -2.74 15.71
N LYS A 63 1.00 -2.89 15.31
CA LYS A 63 0.35 -4.16 15.05
C LYS A 63 0.57 -4.51 13.60
N SER A 64 1.58 -5.33 13.31
CA SER A 64 1.79 -5.93 11.98
C SER A 64 2.75 -7.11 12.10
N PHE A 65 2.54 -8.14 11.28
CA PHE A 65 3.54 -9.20 11.08
C PHE A 65 4.54 -8.85 9.97
N ILE A 66 4.28 -7.78 9.22
CA ILE A 66 5.15 -7.36 8.13
C ILE A 66 6.36 -6.68 8.74
N ARG A 67 7.53 -7.29 8.56
CA ARG A 67 8.82 -6.82 9.12
C ARG A 67 9.57 -5.87 8.20
N VAL A 68 8.96 -5.51 7.07
CA VAL A 68 9.50 -4.54 6.11
C VAL A 68 8.62 -3.31 6.12
N ASP A 69 9.20 -2.16 5.81
CA ASP A 69 8.47 -0.90 5.82
C ASP A 69 7.38 -0.86 4.74
N TRP A 70 6.28 -0.20 5.11
CA TRP A 70 5.19 0.19 4.21
C TRP A 70 5.00 1.70 4.34
N PRO A 71 5.94 2.50 3.78
CA PRO A 71 5.83 3.96 3.79
C PRO A 71 4.51 4.44 3.16
N ILE A 72 4.00 5.56 3.68
CA ILE A 72 2.77 6.19 3.22
C ILE A 72 3.15 7.34 2.29
N TYR A 73 2.55 7.37 1.10
CA TYR A 73 2.71 8.43 0.11
C TYR A 73 1.36 8.95 -0.36
N SER A 74 1.35 10.12 -0.98
CA SER A 74 0.18 10.59 -1.75
C SER A 74 -0.16 9.58 -2.84
N THR A 75 -1.42 9.18 -2.93
CA THR A 75 -1.90 8.28 -3.97
C THR A 75 -1.61 8.84 -5.36
N TYR A 76 -1.79 10.15 -5.55
CA TYR A 76 -1.51 10.82 -6.82
C TYR A 76 -0.02 10.72 -7.21
N GLU A 77 0.90 10.95 -6.26
CA GLU A 77 2.34 10.83 -6.52
C GLU A 77 2.70 9.37 -6.87
N VAL A 78 2.13 8.39 -6.19
CA VAL A 78 2.35 6.96 -6.51
C VAL A 78 1.89 6.65 -7.93
N VAL A 79 0.68 7.07 -8.32
CA VAL A 79 0.16 6.85 -9.67
C VAL A 79 1.01 7.57 -10.72
N LYS A 80 1.41 8.82 -10.48
CA LYS A 80 2.31 9.56 -11.37
C LYS A 80 3.60 8.78 -11.65
N ARG A 81 4.27 8.26 -10.61
CA ARG A 81 5.48 7.45 -10.76
C ARG A 81 5.24 6.14 -11.50
N MET A 82 4.05 5.56 -11.37
CA MET A 82 3.66 4.34 -12.08
C MET A 82 3.52 4.62 -13.59
N VAL A 83 2.90 5.75 -13.96
CA VAL A 83 2.75 6.17 -15.36
C VAL A 83 4.11 6.43 -16.01
N GLU A 84 5.03 7.10 -15.30
CA GLU A 84 6.41 7.32 -15.74
C GLU A 84 7.20 6.03 -16.03
N ARG A 85 6.79 4.89 -15.44
CA ARG A 85 7.47 3.58 -15.51
C ARG A 85 6.53 2.49 -16.03
N LYS A 86 5.56 2.87 -16.87
CA LYS A 86 4.50 1.98 -17.36
C LYS A 86 5.03 0.79 -18.15
N ASP A 87 6.19 0.92 -18.78
CA ASP A 87 6.91 -0.14 -19.47
C ASP A 87 7.51 -1.19 -18.52
N GLU A 88 7.92 -0.76 -17.32
CA GLU A 88 8.47 -1.63 -16.28
C GLU A 88 7.40 -2.32 -15.42
N ILE A 89 6.23 -1.73 -15.25
CA ILE A 89 5.16 -2.25 -14.38
C ILE A 89 4.19 -3.12 -15.19
N LYS A 90 3.88 -4.32 -14.70
CA LYS A 90 2.97 -5.28 -15.35
C LYS A 90 1.66 -5.47 -14.59
N ARG A 91 1.66 -5.23 -13.28
CA ARG A 91 0.50 -5.47 -12.42
C ARG A 91 0.49 -4.53 -11.22
N VAL A 92 -0.71 -4.22 -10.74
CA VAL A 92 -0.93 -3.52 -9.48
C VAL A 92 -1.86 -4.36 -8.61
N CYS A 93 -1.48 -4.56 -7.35
CA CYS A 93 -2.29 -5.22 -6.33
C CYS A 93 -2.64 -4.19 -5.26
N ILE A 94 -3.93 -3.99 -5.01
CA ILE A 94 -4.43 -3.13 -3.95
C ILE A 94 -5.05 -4.03 -2.88
N SER A 95 -4.50 -3.98 -1.68
CA SER A 95 -5.03 -4.69 -0.51
C SER A 95 -5.79 -3.71 0.40
N MET A 96 -6.75 -4.23 1.15
CA MET A 96 -7.50 -3.45 2.14
C MET A 96 -7.69 -4.24 3.42
N ILE A 97 -7.84 -3.51 4.53
CA ILE A 97 -8.32 -4.06 5.79
C ILE A 97 -9.83 -3.98 5.86
N THR A 98 -10.45 -4.63 6.85
CA THR A 98 -11.87 -4.45 7.12
C THR A 98 -12.09 -3.08 7.76
N HIS A 99 -12.59 -2.12 6.98
CA HIS A 99 -12.93 -0.77 7.42
C HIS A 99 -14.16 -0.27 6.66
N ARG A 100 -14.96 0.62 7.26
CA ARG A 100 -16.25 1.08 6.68
C ARG A 100 -16.07 1.76 5.31
N SER A 101 -15.00 2.55 5.16
CA SER A 101 -14.70 3.30 3.94
C SER A 101 -13.91 2.47 2.90
N ALA A 102 -13.39 1.30 3.28
CA ALA A 102 -12.45 0.53 2.46
C ALA A 102 -12.95 0.21 1.05
N LYS A 103 -14.25 -0.10 0.92
CA LYS A 103 -14.86 -0.39 -0.38
C LYS A 103 -14.84 0.85 -1.30
N GLU A 104 -15.27 1.99 -0.78
CA GLU A 104 -15.37 3.23 -1.56
C GLU A 104 -13.98 3.74 -1.94
N ASP A 105 -13.05 3.72 -1.00
CA ASP A 105 -11.67 4.15 -1.23
C ASP A 105 -10.96 3.23 -2.22
N LEU A 106 -11.18 1.92 -2.16
CA LEU A 106 -10.65 0.97 -3.13
C LEU A 106 -11.11 1.31 -4.56
N ILE A 107 -12.40 1.61 -4.73
CA ILE A 107 -12.96 1.99 -6.03
C ILE A 107 -12.32 3.29 -6.51
N THR A 108 -12.20 4.29 -5.63
CA THR A 108 -11.58 5.59 -5.94
C THR A 108 -10.12 5.42 -6.37
N VAL A 109 -9.30 4.72 -5.57
CA VAL A 109 -7.90 4.45 -5.89
C VAL A 109 -7.78 3.69 -7.21
N THR A 110 -8.65 2.71 -7.45
CA THR A 110 -8.65 1.94 -8.71
C THR A 110 -8.96 2.83 -9.92
N LYS A 111 -9.90 3.78 -9.79
CA LYS A 111 -10.19 4.75 -10.85
C LYS A 111 -8.99 5.65 -11.14
N ILE A 112 -8.37 6.21 -10.10
CA ILE A 112 -7.17 7.06 -10.23
C ILE A 112 -6.06 6.30 -10.97
N ILE A 113 -5.82 5.03 -10.62
CA ILE A 113 -4.80 4.19 -11.28
C ILE A 113 -5.16 3.87 -12.73
N LYS A 114 -6.44 3.70 -13.05
CA LYS A 114 -6.90 3.39 -14.41
C LYS A 114 -6.87 4.60 -15.33
N GLU A 115 -7.10 5.79 -14.79
CA GLU A 115 -7.18 7.06 -15.52
C GLU A 115 -5.80 7.71 -15.74
N GLY A 116 -4.78 7.31 -14.97
CA GLY A 116 -3.37 7.67 -15.20
C GLY A 116 -2.70 6.85 -16.30
#